data_AF-A0A3D0X971-F1
#
_entry.id   AF-A0A3D0X971-F1
#
_cell.length_a   1.000
_cell.length_b   1.000
_cell.length_c   1.000
_cell.angle_alpha   90.00
_cell.angle_beta   90.00
_cell.angle_gamma   90.00
#
_symmetry.space_group_name_H-M   'P 1'
#
loop_
_entity.id
_entity.type
_entity.pdbx_description
1 polymer ?
#
loop_
_entity_poly.entity_id
_entity_poly.type
_entity_poly.pdbx_seq_one_letter_code
_entity_poly.pdbx_strand_id
1 'polypeptide(L)' 'HNGEYLDIHCGGVDNKFPHHTNEIAQSEAFLGHKWCNYWFHVLHLNDARGKMSKSKG' A
#
# COMPACT_ATOMS: atom_id res chain seq x y z
N HIS A 1 -14.46 4.16 12.66
CA HIS A 1 -13.21 4.75 13.17
C HIS A 1 -12.07 4.74 12.14
N ASN A 2 -11.89 3.72 11.28
CA ASN A 2 -10.82 3.74 10.26
C ASN A 2 -11.34 3.74 8.81
N GLY A 3 -12.58 4.20 8.60
CA GLY A 3 -13.21 4.26 7.28
C GLY A 3 -13.02 5.62 6.62
N GLU A 4 -13.39 6.69 7.33
CA GLU A 4 -13.32 8.06 6.84
C GLU A 4 -11.92 8.67 6.97
N TYR A 5 -11.24 8.48 8.09
CA TYR A 5 -9.87 8.94 8.31
C TYR A 5 -8.96 7.78 8.71
N LEU A 6 -7.75 7.77 8.14
CA LEU A 6 -6.71 6.81 8.46
C LEU A 6 -5.38 7.51 8.73
N ASP A 7 -4.77 7.26 9.89
CA ASP A 7 -3.50 7.89 10.22
C ASP A 7 -2.33 7.28 9.42
N ILE A 8 -2.19 5.94 9.47
CA ILE A 8 -1.08 5.20 8.87
C ILE A 8 -1.60 3.99 8.09
N HIS A 9 -1.22 3.88 6.81
CA HIS A 9 -1.46 2.71 5.98
C HIS A 9 -0.11 2.04 5.61
N CYS A 10 0.02 0.74 5.88
CA CYS A 10 1.25 -0.02 5.66
C CYS A 10 1.12 -1.06 4.54
N GLY A 11 2.21 -1.37 3.84
CA GLY A 11 2.25 -2.53 2.93
C GLY A 11 3.64 -2.78 2.34
N GLY A 12 3.75 -3.74 1.41
CA GLY A 12 4.98 -3.94 0.64
C GLY A 12 5.20 -2.80 -0.38
N VAL A 13 6.45 -2.60 -0.82
CA VAL A 13 6.78 -1.62 -1.87
C VAL A 13 6.08 -1.92 -3.21
N ASP A 14 5.75 -3.18 -3.46
CA ASP A 14 4.93 -3.62 -4.60
C ASP A 14 3.47 -3.20 -4.50
N ASN A 15 2.95 -2.99 -3.29
CA ASN A 15 1.58 -2.48 -3.11
C ASN A 15 1.49 -0.98 -3.40
N LYS A 16 2.60 -0.23 -3.41
CA LYS A 16 2.58 1.23 -3.65
C LYS A 16 1.90 1.59 -4.98
N PHE A 17 2.14 0.80 -6.03
CA PHE A 17 1.47 0.94 -7.31
C PHE A 17 1.21 -0.45 -7.91
N PRO A 18 0.00 -0.73 -8.45
CA PRO A 18 -1.16 0.15 -8.54
C PRO A 18 -2.08 0.12 -7.32
N HIS A 19 -1.86 -0.81 -6.38
CA HIS A 19 -2.84 -1.15 -5.35
C HIS A 19 -3.18 0.03 -4.43
N HIS A 20 -2.22 0.59 -3.70
CA HIS A 20 -2.49 1.72 -2.80
C HIS A 20 -2.88 2.99 -3.55
N THR A 21 -2.40 3.20 -4.79
CA THR A 21 -2.89 4.30 -5.64
C THR A 21 -4.38 4.16 -5.92
N ASN A 22 -4.86 2.95 -6.20
CA ASN A 22 -6.28 2.69 -6.41
C ASN A 22 -7.09 2.88 -5.14
N GLU A 23 -6.56 2.47 -3.98
CA GLU A 23 -7.23 2.69 -2.69
C GLU A 23 -7.37 4.18 -2.36
N ILE A 24 -6.33 4.98 -2.61
CA ILE A 24 -6.40 6.45 -2.48
C ILE A 24 -7.48 6.99 -3.41
N ALA A 25 -7.46 6.63 -4.69
CA ALA A 25 -8.41 7.13 -5.67
C ALA A 25 -9.87 6.77 -5.32
N GLN A 26 -10.11 5.54 -4.86
CA GLN A 26 -11.44 5.06 -4.48
C GLN A 26 -11.93 5.76 -3.20
N SER A 27 -11.11 5.79 -2.16
CA SER A 27 -11.47 6.38 -0.87
C SER A 27 -11.68 7.88 -0.99
N GLU A 28 -10.76 8.62 -1.63
CA GLU A 28 -10.86 10.08 -1.73
C GLU A 28 -11.98 10.52 -2.68
N ALA A 29 -12.29 9.75 -3.72
CA ALA A 29 -13.46 10.01 -4.56
C ALA A 29 -14.79 9.81 -3.81
N PHE A 30 -14.85 8.86 -2.88
CA PHE A 30 -16.03 8.61 -2.07
C PHE A 30 -16.18 9.63 -0.93
N LEU A 31 -15.08 9.98 -0.26
CA LEU A 31 -15.06 10.82 0.95
C LEU A 31 -14.99 12.32 0.65
N GLY A 32 -14.42 12.72 -0.50
CA GLY A 32 -14.26 14.12 -0.87
C GLY A 32 -13.13 14.86 -0.12
N HIS A 33 -12.33 14.15 0.66
CA HIS A 33 -11.15 14.70 1.35
C HIS A 33 -10.02 13.66 1.38
N LYS A 34 -8.84 14.11 1.82
CA LYS A 34 -7.67 13.25 1.96
C LYS A 34 -7.96 12.09 2.93
N TRP A 35 -7.70 10.86 2.50
CA TRP A 35 -8.05 9.67 3.28
C TRP A 35 -6.98 9.29 4.31
N CYS A 36 -5.71 9.25 3.90
CA CYS A 36 -4.61 8.80 4.75
C CYS A 36 -3.40 9.73 4.75
N ASN A 37 -2.84 10.01 5.94
CA ASN A 37 -1.73 10.95 6.10
C ASN A 37 -0.35 10.33 5.86
N TYR A 38 -0.13 9.10 6.31
CA TYR A 38 1.18 8.47 6.26
C TYR A 38 1.10 7.08 5.63
N TRP A 39 2.03 6.82 4.72
CA TRP A 39 2.18 5.54 4.04
C TRP A 39 3.54 4.93 4.36
N PHE A 40 3.56 3.69 4.84
CA PHE A 40 4.79 2.98 5.19
C PHE A 40 4.96 1.74 4.31
N HIS A 41 6.01 1.73 3.48
CA HIS A 41 6.29 0.63 2.56
C HIS A 41 7.60 -0.09 2.90
N VAL A 42 7.52 -1.40 3.12
CA VAL A 42 8.70 -2.24 3.34
C VAL A 42 9.26 -2.76 2.02
N LEU A 43 10.59 -2.78 1.89
CA LEU A 43 11.27 -3.35 0.73
C LEU A 43 11.18 -4.87 0.74
N HIS A 44 11.39 -5.47 -0.44
CA HIS A 44 11.43 -6.92 -0.58
C HIS A 44 12.59 -7.54 0.21
N LEU A 45 12.30 -8.69 0.81
CA LEU A 45 13.35 -9.57 1.32
C LEU A 45 13.97 -10.34 0.14
N ASN A 46 15.29 -10.22 0.01
CA ASN A 46 16.07 -10.89 -1.02
C ASN A 46 16.83 -12.08 -0.41
N ASP A 47 16.88 -13.19 -1.14
CA ASP A 47 17.80 -14.30 -0.88
C ASP A 47 18.92 -14.32 -1.94
N ALA A 48 19.76 -15.35 -1.94
CA ALA A 48 20.84 -15.51 -2.92
C ALA A 48 20.36 -15.62 -4.38
N ARG A 49 19.08 -15.87 -4.61
CA ARG A 49 18.42 -16.01 -5.93
C ARG A 49 17.57 -14.78 -6.28
N GLY A 50 17.58 -13.75 -5.43
CA GLY A 50 16.93 -12.45 -5.63
C GLY A 50 15.65 -12.28 -4.81
N LYS A 51 14.73 -11.45 -5.30
CA LYS A 51 13.44 -11.20 -4.63
C LYS A 51 12.71 -12.52 -4.40
N MET A 52 12.34 -12.78 -3.14
CA MET A 52 11.43 -13.87 -2.79
C MET A 52 10.01 -13.55 -3.25
N SER A 53 9.39 -14.46 -3.99
CA SER A 53 7.98 -14.35 -4.41
C SER A 53 7.37 -15.73 -4.58
N LYS A 54 6.05 -15.84 -4.31
CA LYS A 54 5.29 -17.08 -4.51
C LYS A 54 5.35 -17.60 -5.95
N SER A 55 5.47 -16.72 -6.93
CA SER A 55 5.60 -17.08 -8.35
C SER A 55 6.95 -17.70 -8.73
N LYS A 56 7.96 -17.63 -7.86
CA LYS A 56 9.30 -18.18 -8.10
C LYS A 56 9.54 -19.50 -7.33
N GLY A 57 8.50 -20.06 -6.71
CA GLY A 57 8.49 -21.34 -6.00
C GLY A 57 7.45 -22.27 -6.58
#